data_AF-M1MRT3-F1
#
_entry.id   AF-M1MRT3-F1
#
_cell.length_a   1.000
_cell.length_b   1.000
_cell.length_c   1.000
_cell.angle_alpha   90.00
_cell.angle_beta   90.00
_cell.angle_gamma   90.00
#
_symmetry.space_group_name_H-M   'P 1'
#
loop_
_entity.id
_entity.type
_entity.pdbx_description
1 polymer ?
#
loop_
_entity_poly.entity_id
_entity_poly.type
_entity_poly.pdbx_seq_one_letter_code
_entity_poly.pdbx_strand_id
1 'polypeptide(L)'
;MDIIFGNFKNWINSKKELWKEQGLIMDEIIESTHAHQIHINLHSNDGFGHIGLFESNNIYWVEFEATAREFEDFYRYFEFERLPCFDNVEQEYIRFITLREDK
;
A
#
# COMPACT_ATOMS: atom_id res chain seq x y z
N MET A 1 -9.98 4.58 15.66
CA MET A 1 -9.33 5.18 14.49
C MET A 1 -9.30 6.68 14.65
N ASP A 2 -8.09 7.24 14.67
CA ASP A 2 -7.82 8.67 14.79
C ASP A 2 -7.64 9.36 13.42
N ILE A 3 -7.12 10.59 13.45
CA ILE A 3 -6.89 11.44 12.27
C ILE A 3 -5.86 10.85 11.28
N ILE A 4 -4.88 10.07 11.74
CA ILE A 4 -3.88 9.43 10.86
C ILE A 4 -4.57 8.38 9.99
N PHE A 5 -5.43 7.54 10.58
CA PHE A 5 -6.23 6.58 9.81
C PHE A 5 -7.16 7.27 8.80
N GLY A 6 -7.78 8.39 9.18
CA GLY A 6 -8.59 9.20 8.28
C GLY A 6 -7.78 9.77 7.11
N ASN A 7 -6.60 10.33 7.39
CA ASN A 7 -5.69 10.87 6.37
C ASN A 7 -5.18 9.78 5.43
N PHE A 8 -4.85 8.60 5.96
CA PHE A 8 -4.42 7.46 5.17
C PHE A 8 -5.54 6.98 4.23
N LYS A 9 -6.78 6.84 4.72
CA LYS A 9 -7.94 6.53 3.85
C LYS A 9 -8.13 7.54 2.73
N ASN A 10 -8.00 8.83 3.03
CA ASN A 10 -8.10 9.88 2.03
C ASN A 10 -6.99 9.75 0.98
N TRP A 11 -5.76 9.46 1.41
CA TRP A 11 -4.64 9.20 0.52
C TRP A 11 -4.96 8.00 -0.40
N ILE A 12 -5.34 6.84 0.13
CA ILE A 12 -5.70 5.65 -0.68
C ILE A 12 -6.77 5.98 -1.72
N ASN A 13 -7.87 6.59 -1.27
CA ASN A 13 -8.99 6.92 -2.15
C ASN A 13 -8.59 7.91 -3.25
N SER A 14 -7.65 8.82 -2.97
CA SER A 14 -7.10 9.74 -3.96
C SER A 14 -6.28 9.05 -5.05
N LYS A 15 -5.72 7.86 -4.76
CA LYS A 15 -4.86 7.12 -5.70
C LYS A 15 -5.61 6.10 -6.54
N LYS A 16 -6.83 5.73 -6.16
CA LYS A 16 -7.59 4.63 -6.78
C LYS A 16 -7.62 4.65 -8.31
N GLU A 17 -8.01 5.78 -8.90
CA GLU A 17 -8.09 5.89 -10.37
C GLU A 17 -6.71 5.94 -11.01
N LEU A 18 -5.74 6.63 -10.39
CA LEU A 18 -4.36 6.70 -10.89
C LEU A 18 -3.69 5.32 -10.92
N TRP A 19 -3.81 4.54 -9.85
CA TRP A 19 -3.27 3.18 -9.79
C TRP A 19 -3.91 2.29 -10.84
N LYS A 20 -5.22 2.41 -11.03
CA LYS A 20 -5.95 1.65 -12.05
C LYS A 20 -5.47 1.98 -13.47
N GLU A 21 -5.22 3.26 -13.78
CA GLU A 21 -4.62 3.68 -15.04
C GLU A 21 -3.22 3.11 -15.26
N GLN A 22 -2.49 2.84 -14.18
CA GLN A 22 -1.15 2.24 -14.17
C GLN A 22 -1.16 0.71 -14.13
N GLY A 23 -2.34 0.08 -14.19
CA GLY A 23 -2.49 -1.38 -14.20
C GLY A 23 -2.46 -2.03 -12.81
N LEU A 24 -2.60 -1.25 -11.74
CA LEU A 24 -2.73 -1.73 -10.36
C LEU A 24 -4.17 -1.52 -9.87
N ILE A 25 -4.86 -2.62 -9.56
CA ILE A 25 -6.25 -2.65 -9.17
C ILE A 25 -6.34 -2.81 -7.65
N MET A 26 -7.13 -1.96 -7.00
CA MET A 26 -7.46 -2.10 -5.59
C MET A 26 -8.71 -2.96 -5.42
N ASP A 27 -8.54 -4.11 -4.77
CA ASP A 27 -9.61 -5.10 -4.55
C ASP A 27 -10.49 -4.72 -3.37
N GLU A 28 -9.84 -4.54 -2.22
CA GLU A 28 -10.50 -4.43 -0.94
C GLU A 28 -9.71 -3.53 0.00
N ILE A 29 -10.46 -2.78 0.81
CA ILE A 29 -9.93 -2.07 1.98
C ILE A 29 -10.54 -2.74 3.21
N ILE A 30 -9.70 -3.44 3.97
CA ILE A 30 -10.07 -4.13 5.20
C ILE A 30 -9.67 -3.24 6.38
N GLU A 31 -10.64 -2.92 7.23
CA GLU A 31 -10.42 -2.12 8.43
C GLU A 31 -10.68 -2.96 9.68
N SER A 32 -9.74 -2.96 10.60
CA SER A 32 -9.91 -3.58 11.92
C SER A 32 -9.73 -2.54 13.01
N THR A 33 -10.83 -2.19 13.67
CA THR A 33 -10.82 -1.32 14.85
C THR A 33 -10.24 -2.00 16.09
N HIS A 34 -10.20 -3.32 16.14
CA HIS A 34 -9.64 -4.05 17.29
C HIS A 34 -8.13 -4.21 17.17
N ALA A 35 -7.63 -4.39 15.95
CA ALA A 35 -6.20 -4.52 15.66
C ALA A 35 -5.55 -3.18 15.27
N HIS A 36 -6.32 -2.08 15.28
CA HIS A 36 -5.90 -0.74 14.87
C HIS A 36 -5.10 -0.77 13.55
N GLN A 37 -5.74 -1.30 12.50
CA GLN A 37 -5.11 -1.41 11.19
C GLN A 37 -6.07 -1.18 10.03
N ILE A 38 -5.51 -0.73 8.91
CA ILE A 38 -6.14 -0.72 7.59
C ILE A 38 -5.23 -1.51 6.65
N HIS A 39 -5.79 -2.50 5.96
CA HIS A 39 -5.12 -3.24 4.90
C HIS A 39 -5.78 -2.95 3.57
N ILE A 40 -4.97 -2.82 2.52
CA ILE A 40 -5.42 -2.66 1.15
C ILE A 40 -4.86 -3.81 0.36
N ASN A 41 -5.73 -4.62 -0.24
CA ASN A 41 -5.30 -5.65 -1.18
C ASN A 41 -5.29 -5.08 -2.60
N LEU A 42 -4.19 -5.34 -3.30
CA LEU A 42 -3.90 -4.80 -4.62
C LEU A 42 -3.43 -5.93 -5.53
N HIS A 43 -3.81 -5.89 -6.80
CA HIS A 43 -3.27 -6.81 -7.80
C HIS A 43 -3.02 -6.12 -9.14
N SER A 44 -2.16 -6.72 -9.94
CA SER A 44 -2.01 -6.45 -11.37
C SER A 44 -2.10 -7.78 -12.14
N ASN A 45 -1.83 -7.72 -13.43
CA ASN A 45 -1.66 -8.94 -14.23
C ASN A 45 -0.38 -9.74 -13.87
N ASP A 46 0.60 -9.08 -13.26
CA ASP A 46 1.97 -9.61 -13.09
C ASP A 46 2.34 -9.84 -11.62
N GLY A 47 1.50 -9.43 -10.68
CA GLY A 47 1.74 -9.60 -9.24
C GLY A 47 0.57 -9.20 -8.35
N PHE A 48 0.76 -9.38 -7.06
CA PHE A 48 -0.18 -9.00 -6.01
C PHE A 48 0.59 -8.34 -4.87
N GLY A 49 -0.09 -7.53 -4.08
CA GLY A 49 0.51 -6.93 -2.91
C GLY A 49 -0.51 -6.30 -1.98
N HIS A 50 0.00 -5.80 -0.87
CA HIS A 50 -0.78 -5.05 0.09
C HIS A 50 -0.04 -3.81 0.59
N ILE A 51 -0.84 -2.82 0.96
CA ILE A 51 -0.37 -1.67 1.73
C ILE A 51 -1.14 -1.65 3.04
N GLY A 52 -0.41 -1.73 4.15
CA GLY A 52 -0.98 -1.77 5.50
C GLY A 52 -0.63 -0.51 6.28
N LEU A 53 -1.59 0.08 6.97
CA LEU A 53 -1.37 1.03 8.07
C LEU A 53 -1.70 0.35 9.37
N PHE A 54 -0.83 0.49 10.36
CA PHE A 54 -0.96 -0.10 11.67
C PHE A 54 -0.64 0.91 12.76
N GLU A 55 -1.17 0.66 13.96
CA GLU A 55 -0.88 1.43 15.16
C GLU A 55 -0.71 0.52 16.38
N SER A 56 0.27 0.82 17.21
CA SER A 56 0.43 0.22 18.54
C SER A 56 1.09 1.20 19.50
N ASN A 57 0.45 1.45 20.65
CA ASN A 57 0.96 2.34 21.69
C ASN A 57 1.32 3.76 21.20
N ASN A 58 0.52 4.31 20.28
CA ASN A 58 0.69 5.57 19.57
C ASN A 58 1.88 5.62 18.59
N ILE A 59 2.46 4.48 18.25
CA ILE A 59 3.45 4.35 17.17
C ILE A 59 2.72 3.85 15.94
N TYR A 60 2.85 4.58 14.84
CA TYR A 60 2.22 4.24 13.57
C TYR A 60 3.27 3.75 12.59
N TRP A 61 2.92 2.78 11.77
CA TRP A 61 3.75 2.39 10.64
C TRP A 61 2.93 2.00 9.43
N VAL A 62 3.53 2.16 8.26
CA VAL A 62 3.00 1.68 6.99
C VAL A 62 3.95 0.68 6.37
N GLU A 63 3.37 -0.41 5.86
CA GLU A 63 4.07 -1.46 5.12
C GLU A 63 3.59 -1.47 3.68
N PHE A 64 4.54 -1.59 2.75
CA PHE A 64 4.30 -1.90 1.35
C PHE A 64 4.90 -3.27 1.07
N GLU A 65 4.07 -4.22 0.70
CA GLU A 65 4.44 -5.62 0.47
C GLU A 65 3.91 -6.09 -0.86
N ALA A 66 4.74 -6.73 -1.67
CA ALA A 66 4.26 -7.32 -2.91
C ALA A 66 5.12 -8.49 -3.35
N THR A 67 4.51 -9.37 -4.12
CA THR A 67 5.19 -10.42 -4.86
C THR A 67 4.80 -10.32 -6.33
N ALA A 68 5.78 -10.36 -7.21
CA ALA A 68 5.59 -10.32 -8.65
C ALA A 68 6.58 -11.23 -9.37
N ARG A 69 6.29 -11.57 -10.63
CA ARG A 69 7.17 -12.42 -11.47
C ARG A 69 7.47 -13.77 -10.78
N GLU A 70 8.68 -14.32 -10.93
CA GLU A 70 9.13 -15.61 -10.36
C GLU A 70 9.33 -15.53 -8.83
N PHE A 71 8.32 -15.07 -8.09
CA PHE A 71 8.35 -14.86 -6.64
C PHE A 71 9.42 -13.86 -6.18
N GLU A 72 9.64 -12.79 -6.95
CA GLU A 72 10.39 -11.65 -6.44
C GLU A 72 9.53 -10.92 -5.40
N ASP A 73 10.18 -10.43 -4.35
CA ASP A 73 9.51 -9.74 -3.24
C ASP A 73 9.90 -8.27 -3.17
N PHE A 74 8.92 -7.46 -2.81
CA PHE A 74 9.08 -6.05 -2.46
C PHE A 74 8.62 -5.86 -1.02
N TYR A 75 9.47 -5.25 -0.20
CA TYR A 75 9.13 -4.84 1.15
C TYR A 75 9.67 -3.46 1.45
N ARG A 76 8.82 -2.59 1.99
CA ARG A 76 9.21 -1.31 2.61
C ARG A 76 8.37 -1.05 3.86
N TYR A 77 9.03 -0.51 4.87
CA TYR A 77 8.47 -0.21 6.18
C TYR A 77 8.76 1.25 6.54
N PHE A 78 7.76 1.97 7.04
CA PHE A 78 7.88 3.37 7.46
C PHE A 78 7.19 3.56 8.81
N GLU A 79 7.97 3.73 9.87
CA GLU A 79 7.48 4.21 11.17
C GLU A 79 7.37 5.74 11.17
N PHE A 80 6.33 6.29 11.79
CA PHE A 80 6.14 7.74 11.85
C PHE A 80 5.23 8.20 12.99
N GLU A 81 5.39 9.46 13.38
CA GLU A 81 4.45 10.18 14.27
C GLU A 81 3.37 10.96 13.49
N ARG A 82 3.64 11.27 12.21
CA ARG A 82 2.73 11.94 11.29
C ARG A 82 2.82 11.30 9.92
N LEU A 83 1.68 11.16 9.24
CA LEU A 83 1.63 10.49 7.94
C LEU A 83 2.65 11.12 6.97
N PRO A 84 3.67 10.37 6.52
CA PRO A 84 4.70 10.91 5.64
C PRO A 84 4.20 10.98 4.20
N CYS A 85 4.99 11.62 3.34
CA CYS A 85 4.77 11.54 1.90
C CYS A 85 5.27 10.20 1.37
N PHE A 86 4.40 9.43 0.70
CA PHE A 86 4.72 8.12 0.15
C PHE A 86 5.07 8.13 -1.34
N ASP A 87 5.13 9.30 -2.00
CA ASP A 87 5.20 9.38 -3.46
C ASP A 87 6.36 8.54 -4.06
N ASN A 88 7.55 8.57 -3.47
CA ASN A 88 8.68 7.79 -3.98
C ASN A 88 8.46 6.28 -3.86
N VAL A 89 8.05 5.80 -2.69
CA VAL A 89 7.83 4.36 -2.48
C VAL A 89 6.61 3.86 -3.24
N GLU A 90 5.58 4.68 -3.38
CA GLU A 90 4.43 4.40 -4.21
C GLU A 90 4.85 4.15 -5.67
N GLN A 91 5.68 5.02 -6.24
CA GLN A 91 6.16 4.81 -7.62
C GLN A 91 7.03 3.55 -7.76
N GLU A 92 7.90 3.27 -6.78
CA GLU A 92 8.68 2.02 -6.76
C GLU A 92 7.79 0.79 -6.69
N TYR A 93 6.79 0.81 -5.80
CA TYR A 93 5.85 -0.27 -5.55
C TYR A 93 4.99 -0.58 -6.77
N ILE A 94 4.42 0.46 -7.39
CA ILE A 94 3.60 0.29 -8.60
C ILE A 94 4.46 -0.28 -9.72
N ARG A 95 5.64 0.31 -9.97
CA ARG A 95 6.60 -0.21 -10.95
C ARG A 95 6.94 -1.67 -10.69
N PHE A 96 7.19 -2.02 -9.44
CA PHE A 96 7.51 -3.40 -9.07
C PHE A 96 6.38 -4.36 -9.41
N ILE A 97 5.11 -3.99 -9.20
CA ILE A 97 3.98 -4.90 -9.43
C ILE A 97 3.51 -4.92 -10.88
N THR A 98 3.68 -3.83 -11.63
CA THR A 98 3.08 -3.68 -12.96
C THR A 98 4.07 -3.76 -14.12
N LEU A 99 5.38 -3.65 -13.87
CA LEU A 99 6.37 -3.81 -14.95
C LEU A 99 6.72 -5.27 -15.18
N ARG A 100 6.54 -5.67 -16.44
CA ARG A 100 7.16 -6.84 -17.04
C ARG A 100 8.48 -6.38 -17.65
N GLU A 101 9.60 -6.95 -17.19
CA GLU A 101 10.82 -6.90 -18.01
C GLU A 101 10.54 -7.80 -19.22
N ASP A 102 10.30 -7.18 -20.38
CA ASP A 102 10.27 -7.91 -21.64
C ASP A 102 11.64 -8.57 -21.82
N LYS A 103 11.73 -9.87 -21.57
CA LYS A 103 12.90 -10.71 -21.85
C LYS A 103 13.02 -10.98 -23.35
#